data_AF-A0A399RPT7-F1
#
_entry.id   AF-A0A399RPT7-F1
#
_cell.length_a   1.000
_cell.length_b   1.000
_cell.length_c   1.000
_cell.angle_alpha   90.00
_cell.angle_beta   90.00
_cell.angle_gamma   90.00
#
_symmetry.space_group_name_H-M   'P 1'
#
loop_
_entity.id
_entity.type
_entity.pdbx_description
1 polymer ?
#
loop_
_entity_poly.entity_id
_entity_poly.type
_entity_poly.pdbx_seq_one_letter_code
_entity_poly.pdbx_strand_id
1 'polypeptide(L)'
;MLDALKNLFSKRPPAQPREIDPEVATAALLVEVALVDGVYANLESDQIAEILLDSLGLDAERVDEVMEQGEDLAENAIGSHQFTKHVKKLPLLKRVKVVEGLYLVSLADGAACKFEEAFIRHVASLLHVDDVRRNQARRRAETRHL
;
A
#
# COMPACT_ATOMS: atom_id res chain seq x y z
N MET A 1 18.42 21.14 -30.87
CA MET A 1 18.44 19.71 -30.44
C MET A 1 18.03 19.50 -28.97
N LEU A 2 18.02 20.53 -28.12
CA LEU A 2 17.45 20.46 -26.75
C LEU A 2 15.91 20.63 -26.69
N ASP A 3 15.30 21.18 -27.75
CA ASP A 3 13.86 21.48 -27.76
C ASP A 3 12.98 20.23 -27.95
N ALA A 4 13.53 19.17 -28.54
CA ALA A 4 12.85 17.88 -28.68
C ALA A 4 12.66 17.17 -27.32
N LEU A 5 13.63 17.32 -26.41
CA LEU A 5 13.52 16.82 -25.04
C LEU A 5 12.49 17.63 -24.24
N LYS A 6 12.47 18.96 -24.38
CA LYS A 6 11.46 19.80 -23.70
C LYS A 6 10.02 19.43 -24.11
N ASN A 7 9.78 19.10 -25.38
CA ASN A 7 8.45 18.69 -25.84
C ASN A 7 8.02 17.29 -25.41
N LEU A 8 8.96 16.41 -25.04
CA LEU A 8 8.65 15.10 -24.43
C LEU A 8 8.24 15.25 -22.96
N PHE A 9 8.87 16.17 -22.21
CA PHE A 9 8.50 16.47 -20.82
C PHE A 9 7.28 17.39 -20.68
N SER A 10 6.86 18.09 -21.74
CA SER A 10 5.78 19.08 -21.68
C SER A 10 4.41 18.55 -22.14
N LYS A 11 4.29 17.28 -22.54
CA LYS A 11 3.07 16.73 -23.17
C LYS A 11 2.14 15.92 -22.27
N ARG A 12 2.42 15.85 -20.97
CA ARG A 12 1.40 15.51 -19.98
C ARG A 12 1.30 16.72 -19.08
N PRO A 13 0.18 17.48 -19.06
CA PRO A 13 -0.06 18.32 -17.89
C PRO A 13 0.13 17.40 -16.68
N PRO A 14 0.84 17.81 -15.61
CA PRO A 14 0.83 17.03 -14.38
C PRO A 14 -0.65 16.80 -14.11
N ALA A 15 -1.09 15.53 -14.16
CA ALA A 15 -2.45 15.21 -13.78
C ALA A 15 -2.61 15.90 -12.43
N GLN A 16 -3.54 16.85 -12.34
CA GLN A 16 -3.78 17.53 -11.06
C GLN A 16 -3.85 16.42 -10.03
N PRO A 17 -3.10 16.48 -8.91
CA PRO A 17 -3.07 15.38 -7.96
C PRO A 17 -4.52 15.14 -7.54
N ARG A 18 -5.16 14.12 -8.12
CA ARG A 18 -6.53 13.80 -7.77
C ARG A 18 -6.46 13.45 -6.30
N GLU A 19 -7.29 14.06 -5.49
CA GLU A 19 -7.31 13.73 -4.08
C GLU A 19 -7.83 12.31 -3.97
N ILE A 20 -6.91 11.35 -3.79
CA ILE A 20 -7.24 9.95 -3.55
C ILE A 20 -7.67 9.83 -2.09
N ASP A 21 -8.76 9.11 -1.88
CA ASP A 21 -9.20 8.69 -0.57
C ASP A 21 -8.08 7.95 0.17
N PRO A 22 -7.74 8.30 1.43
CA PRO A 22 -6.73 7.58 2.19
C PRO A 22 -6.95 6.07 2.30
N GLU A 23 -8.20 5.59 2.28
CA GLU A 23 -8.53 4.16 2.31
C GLU A 23 -8.20 3.48 0.99
N VAL A 24 -8.58 4.08 -0.14
CA VAL A 24 -8.21 3.62 -1.49
C VAL A 24 -6.68 3.63 -1.67
N ALA A 25 -6.01 4.69 -1.20
CA ALA A 25 -4.55 4.76 -1.22
C ALA A 25 -3.90 3.71 -0.29
N THR A 26 -4.60 3.28 0.76
CA THR A 26 -4.15 2.19 1.62
C THR A 26 -4.27 0.85 0.90
N ALA A 27 -5.40 0.57 0.27
CA ALA A 27 -5.60 -0.63 -0.55
C ALA A 27 -4.53 -0.72 -1.65
N ALA A 28 -4.26 0.37 -2.37
CA ALA A 28 -3.20 0.41 -3.38
C ALA A 28 -1.80 0.06 -2.82
N LEU A 29 -1.45 0.50 -1.59
CA LEU A 29 -0.18 0.12 -0.96
C LEU A 29 -0.14 -1.37 -0.57
N LEU A 30 -1.27 -1.95 -0.17
CA LEU A 30 -1.39 -3.37 0.16
C LEU A 30 -1.24 -4.23 -1.12
N VAL A 31 -1.84 -3.81 -2.22
CA VAL A 31 -1.66 -4.45 -3.54
C VAL A 31 -0.22 -4.28 -4.03
N GLU A 32 0.39 -3.11 -3.87
CA GLU A 32 1.79 -2.90 -4.26
C GLU A 32 2.77 -3.80 -3.52
N VAL A 33 2.57 -4.08 -2.22
CA VAL A 33 3.46 -5.03 -1.51
C VAL A 33 3.28 -6.46 -2.01
N ALA A 34 2.05 -6.88 -2.32
CA ALA A 34 1.77 -8.18 -2.93
C ALA A 34 2.41 -8.32 -4.33
N LEU A 35 2.56 -7.21 -5.06
CA LEU A 35 3.15 -7.20 -6.41
C LEU A 35 4.70 -7.13 -6.42
N VAL A 36 5.36 -7.02 -5.27
CA VAL A 36 6.82 -6.75 -5.22
C VAL A 36 7.66 -7.82 -5.91
N ASP A 37 7.26 -9.09 -5.80
CA ASP A 37 7.97 -10.22 -6.43
C ASP A 37 7.41 -10.58 -7.83
N GLY A 38 6.35 -9.91 -8.26
CA GLY A 38 5.77 -9.99 -9.60
C GLY A 38 4.63 -10.99 -9.77
N VAL A 39 4.10 -11.58 -8.69
CA VAL A 39 2.95 -12.49 -8.75
C VAL A 39 1.84 -12.00 -7.83
N TYR A 40 0.76 -11.48 -8.41
CA TYR A 40 -0.50 -11.24 -7.69
C TYR A 40 -1.48 -12.35 -8.05
N ALA A 41 -1.93 -13.11 -7.06
CA ALA A 41 -2.93 -14.13 -7.23
C ALA A 41 -4.19 -13.81 -6.39
N ASN A 42 -5.21 -14.65 -6.52
CA ASN A 42 -6.48 -14.44 -5.84
C ASN A 42 -6.35 -14.55 -4.30
N LEU A 43 -5.34 -15.30 -3.81
CA LEU A 43 -5.11 -15.48 -2.38
C LEU A 43 -4.73 -14.14 -1.72
N GLU A 44 -3.94 -13.31 -2.41
CA GLU A 44 -3.53 -12.00 -1.95
C GLU A 44 -4.71 -11.03 -1.91
N SER A 45 -5.60 -11.05 -2.90
CA SER A 45 -6.80 -10.20 -2.93
C SER A 45 -7.75 -10.50 -1.76
N ASP A 46 -8.05 -11.79 -1.51
CA ASP A 46 -8.88 -12.22 -0.38
C ASP A 46 -8.27 -11.79 0.98
N GLN A 47 -6.94 -11.94 1.11
CA GLN A 47 -6.23 -11.54 2.33
C GLN A 47 -6.25 -10.03 2.55
N ILE A 48 -6.10 -9.23 1.49
CA ILE A 48 -6.18 -7.77 1.58
C ILE A 48 -7.60 -7.35 2.00
N ALA A 49 -8.64 -7.95 1.42
CA ALA A 49 -10.03 -7.68 1.82
C ALA A 49 -10.27 -7.96 3.31
N GLU A 50 -9.78 -9.09 3.83
CA GLU A 50 -9.86 -9.42 5.26
C GLU A 50 -9.12 -8.39 6.14
N ILE A 51 -7.94 -7.94 5.71
CA ILE A 51 -7.16 -6.92 6.42
C ILE A 51 -7.90 -5.59 6.48
N LEU A 52 -8.50 -5.17 5.37
CA LEU A 52 -9.27 -3.93 5.29
C LEU A 52 -10.50 -3.98 6.23
N LEU A 53 -11.18 -5.13 6.28
CA LEU A 53 -12.33 -5.35 7.15
C LEU A 53 -11.92 -5.35 8.63
N ASP A 54 -10.98 -6.22 9.02
CA ASP A 54 -10.66 -6.46 10.44
C ASP A 54 -9.70 -5.43 11.04
N SER A 55 -8.65 -5.06 10.30
CA SER A 55 -7.55 -4.25 10.83
C SER A 55 -7.81 -2.76 10.64
N LEU A 56 -8.48 -2.39 9.56
CA LEU A 56 -8.85 -1.00 9.27
C LEU A 56 -10.28 -0.67 9.65
N GLY A 57 -11.14 -1.67 9.89
CA GLY A 57 -12.51 -1.46 10.37
C GLY A 57 -13.43 -0.89 9.30
N LEU A 58 -13.22 -1.27 8.04
CA LEU A 58 -14.14 -0.96 6.94
C LEU A 58 -15.29 -1.98 6.93
N ASP A 59 -16.45 -1.58 6.44
CA ASP A 59 -17.54 -2.51 6.15
C ASP A 59 -17.34 -3.19 4.79
N ALA A 60 -18.09 -4.27 4.53
CA ALA A 60 -17.91 -5.09 3.34
C ALA A 60 -18.15 -4.31 2.02
N GLU A 61 -19.18 -3.47 1.96
CA GLU A 61 -19.47 -2.64 0.78
C GLU A 61 -18.29 -1.70 0.50
N ARG A 62 -17.76 -1.09 1.56
CA ARG A 62 -16.60 -0.21 1.44
C ARG A 62 -15.34 -0.95 1.06
N VAL A 63 -15.11 -2.16 1.57
CA VAL A 63 -13.97 -3.01 1.21
C VAL A 63 -13.97 -3.28 -0.30
N ASP A 64 -15.11 -3.70 -0.86
CA ASP A 64 -15.22 -3.98 -2.30
C ASP A 64 -14.87 -2.73 -3.13
N GLU A 65 -15.42 -1.57 -2.77
CA GLU A 65 -15.14 -0.31 -3.46
C GLU A 65 -13.66 0.10 -3.43
N VAL A 66 -13.01 -0.03 -2.26
CA VAL A 66 -11.60 0.41 -2.12
C VAL A 66 -10.63 -0.62 -2.69
N MET A 67 -11.01 -1.90 -2.72
CA MET A 67 -10.24 -2.96 -3.38
C MET A 67 -10.19 -2.71 -4.87
N GLU A 68 -11.34 -2.57 -5.53
CA GLU A 68 -11.43 -2.32 -6.98
C GLU A 68 -10.59 -1.10 -7.38
N GLN A 69 -10.80 0.02 -6.69
CA GLN A 69 -10.03 1.25 -6.97
C GLN A 69 -8.55 1.13 -6.62
N GLY A 70 -8.21 0.39 -5.57
CA GLY A 70 -6.85 0.18 -5.10
C GLY A 70 -6.03 -0.64 -6.09
N GLU A 71 -6.61 -1.74 -6.59
CA GLU A 71 -6.04 -2.60 -7.63
C GLU A 71 -5.82 -1.82 -8.92
N ASP A 72 -6.84 -1.12 -9.43
CA ASP A 72 -6.75 -0.26 -10.60
C ASP A 72 -5.62 0.77 -10.48
N LEU A 73 -5.48 1.39 -9.31
CA LEU A 73 -4.44 2.38 -9.07
C LEU A 73 -3.05 1.75 -9.02
N ALA A 74 -2.90 0.58 -8.38
CA ALA A 74 -1.63 -0.11 -8.24
C ALA A 74 -1.12 -0.63 -9.60
N GLU A 75 -1.98 -1.21 -10.42
CA GLU A 75 -1.62 -1.69 -11.77
C GLU A 75 -1.12 -0.56 -12.69
N ASN A 76 -1.68 0.64 -12.54
CA ASN A 76 -1.34 1.81 -13.35
C ASN A 76 -0.28 2.73 -12.71
N ALA A 77 0.24 2.37 -11.54
CA ALA A 77 1.16 3.21 -10.79
C ALA A 77 2.58 3.23 -11.38
N ILE A 78 3.25 4.38 -11.24
CA ILE A 78 4.70 4.51 -11.48
C ILE A 78 5.49 4.39 -10.15
N GLY A 79 4.78 4.07 -9.05
CA GLY A 79 5.34 3.74 -7.74
C GLY A 79 4.59 4.34 -6.53
N SER A 80 4.92 3.81 -5.36
CA SER A 80 4.18 3.98 -4.08
C SER A 80 4.09 5.39 -3.51
N HIS A 81 4.99 6.30 -3.92
CA HIS A 81 5.05 7.65 -3.37
C HIS A 81 3.75 8.43 -3.59
N GLN A 82 3.04 8.13 -4.68
CA GLN A 82 1.77 8.77 -4.98
C GLN A 82 0.67 8.41 -3.98
N PHE A 83 0.75 7.26 -3.30
CA PHE A 83 -0.24 6.80 -2.32
C PHE A 83 0.10 7.25 -0.90
N THR A 84 1.38 7.14 -0.51
CA THR A 84 1.83 7.49 0.85
C THR A 84 1.49 8.91 1.27
N LYS A 85 1.43 9.87 0.33
CA LYS A 85 1.02 11.26 0.62
C LYS A 85 -0.45 11.37 1.08
N HIS A 86 -1.33 10.47 0.64
CA HIS A 86 -2.73 10.41 1.05
C HIS A 86 -2.87 9.66 2.37
N VAL A 87 -2.24 8.49 2.49
CA VAL A 87 -2.23 7.67 3.72
C VAL A 87 -1.61 8.44 4.90
N LYS A 88 -0.62 9.29 4.64
CA LYS A 88 0.01 10.15 5.67
C LYS A 88 -0.97 11.12 6.36
N LYS A 89 -2.12 11.42 5.74
CA LYS A 89 -3.19 12.26 6.33
C LYS A 89 -3.94 11.54 7.46
N LEU A 90 -3.85 10.21 7.54
CA LEU A 90 -4.49 9.42 8.59
C LEU A 90 -3.84 9.66 9.96
N PRO A 91 -4.61 9.49 11.06
CA PRO A 91 -4.06 9.46 12.41
C PRO A 91 -2.91 8.45 12.54
N LEU A 92 -1.94 8.72 13.40
CA LEU A 92 -0.76 7.86 13.57
C LEU A 92 -1.12 6.39 13.82
N LEU A 93 -2.13 6.13 14.66
CA LEU A 93 -2.57 4.76 14.96
C LEU A 93 -3.10 4.03 13.72
N LYS A 94 -3.85 4.72 12.83
CA LYS A 94 -4.30 4.15 11.56
C LYS A 94 -3.11 3.89 10.62
N ARG A 95 -2.13 4.79 10.55
CA ARG A 95 -0.88 4.57 9.77
C ARG A 95 -0.10 3.35 10.27
N VAL A 96 -0.03 3.13 11.58
CA VAL A 96 0.57 1.92 12.16
C VAL A 96 -0.21 0.66 11.75
N LYS A 97 -1.55 0.74 11.68
CA LYS A 97 -2.39 -0.36 11.19
C LYS A 97 -2.20 -0.64 9.70
N VAL A 98 -1.96 0.38 8.87
CA VAL A 98 -1.55 0.18 7.48
C VAL A 98 -0.24 -0.60 7.41
N VAL A 99 0.77 -0.22 8.19
CA VAL A 99 2.06 -0.93 8.23
C VAL A 99 1.91 -2.38 8.71
N GLU A 100 1.03 -2.63 9.67
CA GLU A 100 0.66 -3.98 10.11
C GLU A 100 0.01 -4.79 8.97
N GLY A 101 -0.90 -4.16 8.21
CA GLY A 101 -1.51 -4.76 7.02
C GLY A 101 -0.49 -5.14 5.96
N LEU A 102 0.50 -4.28 5.68
CA LEU A 102 1.57 -4.61 4.72
C LEU A 102 2.35 -5.85 5.14
N TYR A 103 2.61 -6.02 6.44
CA TYR A 103 3.25 -7.22 6.95
C TYR A 103 2.37 -8.46 6.82
N LEU A 104 1.06 -8.34 7.07
CA LEU A 104 0.13 -9.45 6.91
C LEU A 104 0.10 -9.95 5.46
N VAL A 105 0.06 -9.03 4.49
CA VAL A 105 0.12 -9.38 3.06
C VAL A 105 1.45 -10.08 2.72
N SER A 106 2.60 -9.52 3.14
CA SER A 106 3.92 -10.12 2.84
C SER A 106 4.20 -11.46 3.53
N LEU A 107 3.31 -11.90 4.43
CA LEU A 107 3.44 -13.17 5.13
C LEU A 107 2.47 -14.23 4.58
N ALA A 108 1.54 -13.85 3.70
CA ALA A 108 0.44 -14.70 3.21
C ALA A 108 0.91 -15.97 2.48
N ASP A 109 2.04 -15.90 1.78
CA ASP A 109 2.64 -17.04 1.06
C ASP A 109 3.55 -17.92 1.95
N GLY A 110 3.69 -17.57 3.24
CA GLY A 110 4.49 -18.27 4.23
C GLY A 110 5.97 -17.90 4.24
N ALA A 111 6.44 -16.97 3.41
CA ALA A 111 7.85 -16.57 3.39
C ALA A 111 8.10 -15.12 2.96
N ALA A 112 8.05 -14.18 3.91
CA ALA A 112 8.47 -12.80 3.68
C ALA A 112 9.88 -12.72 3.04
N CYS A 113 9.96 -12.10 1.88
CA CYS A 113 11.20 -11.93 1.15
C CYS A 113 11.88 -10.59 1.49
N LYS A 114 13.18 -10.49 1.16
CA LYS A 114 13.97 -9.27 1.43
C LYS A 114 13.45 -8.03 0.69
N PHE A 115 12.75 -8.20 -0.43
CA PHE A 115 12.27 -7.11 -1.26
C PHE A 115 11.01 -6.48 -0.65
N GLU A 116 10.05 -7.29 -0.20
CA GLU A 116 8.85 -6.82 0.50
C GLU A 116 9.23 -6.14 1.82
N GLU A 117 10.12 -6.74 2.61
CA GLU A 117 10.60 -6.16 3.86
C GLU A 117 11.34 -4.81 3.61
N ALA A 118 12.01 -4.66 2.46
CA ALA A 118 12.57 -3.36 2.06
C ALA A 118 11.48 -2.35 1.65
N PHE A 119 10.45 -2.80 0.93
CA PHE A 119 9.28 -1.99 0.57
C PHE A 119 8.55 -1.48 1.82
N ILE A 120 8.22 -2.38 2.76
CA ILE A 120 7.51 -2.03 4.00
C ILE A 120 8.31 -1.03 4.83
N ARG A 121 9.63 -1.19 4.94
CA ARG A 121 10.49 -0.23 5.63
C ARG A 121 10.46 1.15 4.98
N HIS A 122 10.50 1.19 3.64
CA HIS A 122 10.43 2.43 2.89
C HIS A 122 9.08 3.13 3.09
N VAL A 123 7.97 2.40 2.94
CA VAL A 123 6.62 2.92 3.14
C VAL A 123 6.42 3.39 4.58
N ALA A 124 6.82 2.62 5.59
CA ALA A 124 6.73 3.03 7.00
C ALA A 124 7.46 4.36 7.27
N SER A 125 8.63 4.55 6.67
CA SER A 125 9.37 5.83 6.75
C SER A 125 8.58 6.99 6.14
N LEU A 126 8.01 6.79 4.95
CA LEU A 126 7.17 7.80 4.28
C LEU A 126 5.89 8.13 5.08
N LEU A 127 5.34 7.14 5.78
CA LEU A 127 4.19 7.28 6.67
C LEU A 127 4.54 7.84 8.06
N HIS A 128 5.81 8.14 8.35
CA HIS A 128 6.28 8.62 9.67
C HIS A 128 5.92 7.64 10.81
N VAL A 129 6.06 6.35 10.54
CA VAL A 129 5.99 5.29 11.54
C VAL A 129 7.42 4.91 11.91
N ASP A 130 7.79 5.16 13.17
CA ASP A 130 9.13 4.85 13.68
C ASP A 130 9.40 3.33 13.76
N ASP A 131 10.67 2.98 13.92
CA ASP A 131 11.14 1.59 13.98
C ASP A 131 10.49 0.79 15.10
N VAL A 132 10.23 1.40 16.26
CA VAL A 132 9.61 0.70 17.41
C VAL A 132 8.20 0.28 17.05
N ARG A 133 7.40 1.22 16.51
CA ARG A 133 6.02 0.96 16.09
C ARG A 133 5.95 0.00 14.90
N ARG A 134 6.87 0.11 13.93
CA ARG A 134 6.97 -0.84 12.81
C ARG A 134 7.26 -2.25 13.32
N ASN A 135 8.25 -2.41 14.21
CA ASN A 135 8.59 -3.73 14.76
C ASN A 135 7.45 -4.31 15.61
N GLN A 136 6.69 -3.47 16.32
CA GLN A 136 5.48 -3.92 17.03
C GLN A 136 4.37 -4.35 16.07
N ALA A 137 4.17 -3.63 14.97
CA ALA A 137 3.22 -4.01 13.92
C ALA A 137 3.59 -5.35 13.30
N ARG A 138 4.87 -5.54 12.96
CA ARG A 138 5.39 -6.83 12.46
C ARG A 138 5.09 -7.98 13.42
N ARG A 139 5.40 -7.83 14.71
CA ARG A 139 5.12 -8.87 15.72
C ARG A 139 3.63 -9.22 15.82
N ARG A 140 2.73 -8.23 15.69
CA ARG A 140 1.28 -8.48 15.68
C ARG A 140 0.87 -9.27 14.44
N ALA A 141 1.40 -8.92 13.27
CA ALA A 141 1.16 -9.66 12.03
C ALA A 141 1.65 -11.12 12.14
N GLU A 142 2.89 -11.33 12.61
CA GLU A 142 3.46 -12.66 12.85
C GLU A 142 2.61 -13.51 13.83
N THR A 143 2.00 -12.88 14.85
CA THR A 143 1.15 -13.58 15.83
C THR A 143 -0.23 -13.93 15.27
N ARG A 144 -0.77 -13.14 14.33
CA ARG A 144 -2.07 -13.41 13.70
C ARG A 144 -1.98 -14.53 12.67
N HIS A 145 -0.81 -14.71 12.05
CA HIS A 145 -0.60 -15.70 10.99
C HIS A 145 -0.24 -17.10 11.50
N LEU A 146 0.10 -17.24 12.79
CA LEU A 146 0.34 -18.51 13.50
C LEU A 146 -0.94 -19.04 14.14
#